data_AF-A0A1W1XMU7-F1
#
_entry.id   AF-A0A1W1XMU7-F1
#
_cell.length_a   1.000
_cell.length_b   1.000
_cell.length_c   1.000
_cell.angle_alpha   90.00
_cell.angle_beta   90.00
_cell.angle_gamma   90.00
#
_symmetry.space_group_name_H-M   'P 1'
#
loop_
_entity.id
_entity.type
_entity.pdbx_description
1 polymer ?
#
loop_
_entity_poly.entity_id
_entity_poly.type
_entity_poly.pdbx_seq_one_letter_code
_entity_poly.pdbx_strand_id
1 'polypeptide(L)'
;MIGSLFSRDKSPFLGLKQAGAWISKLEQDDPATQRSKLLQALDDFLNVPRKLGLEMLQAVMLVDDAAQSGFDALCYQYISNPRMSKEIEQKLWRDIVGFAQTWVSVYQRFVQHEVSSAEKAGFDERMPQVLARSLHYLSIQAKWHYFHFEKVPTELWTLIHRLYRLSEVDGFDSNPFQLYPHRQDEISSCADEYIQILMLATLSSNNLSVRQLDWADHWLDQWSKQIQLSRKYQQERHHFCINLQESSGPQKIQPDSAGEPFRYWSLFDLMADLQDVLRRLEQGVAPKDLGLGSDIRTPASLELLKHLDMFWTMAIRNSEINRSERREVRKAADVVYGLERIYACVRADNDKYSRQPTETKTQVDYDEIMDMRLYGFVSSRTRSKQLHNPYTVPTKQQDWATWTIENESDGGYGALLRFSENEWVRPGLLLAVRLGGSENWQIAVVRRLSRKNDDEVYAGVQVLSTTPVAVNMNSAEQDRLEQISVTEMTPFGVELPNMRTALYIPHQVDGANINTLLIRSADYGLGRIYRVQARDRVFTVSLGQVMEKGVEWTWVSVQVLRQEN
;
A
#
# COMPACT_ATOMS: atom_id res chain seq x y z
N MET A 1 -54.36 -31.91 5.25
CA MET A 1 -53.05 -31.28 4.97
C MET A 1 -52.90 -31.05 3.46
N ILE A 2 -53.57 -30.04 2.90
CA ILE A 2 -53.51 -29.71 1.45
C ILE A 2 -53.09 -28.24 1.23
N GLY A 3 -52.81 -27.49 2.31
CA GLY A 3 -52.59 -26.04 2.25
C GLY A 3 -51.19 -25.54 1.86
N SER A 4 -50.17 -26.41 1.76
CA SER A 4 -48.79 -25.96 1.47
C SER A 4 -48.30 -26.25 0.04
N LEU A 5 -49.14 -26.80 -0.84
CA LEU A 5 -48.75 -27.19 -2.21
C LEU A 5 -48.84 -26.06 -3.25
N PHE A 6 -49.35 -24.88 -2.89
CA PHE A 6 -49.53 -23.76 -3.83
C PHE A 6 -49.05 -22.40 -3.29
N SER A 7 -48.00 -22.38 -2.47
CA SER A 7 -47.24 -21.14 -2.30
C SER A 7 -46.53 -20.85 -3.62
N ARG A 8 -47.09 -20.00 -4.48
CA ARG A 8 -46.39 -19.48 -5.67
C ARG A 8 -45.04 -18.96 -5.20
N ASP A 9 -43.95 -19.49 -5.75
CA ASP A 9 -42.61 -18.98 -5.50
C ASP A 9 -42.63 -17.47 -5.80
N LYS A 10 -42.33 -16.66 -4.79
CA LYS A 10 -42.37 -15.19 -4.86
C LYS A 10 -41.00 -14.62 -5.22
N SER A 11 -40.06 -15.47 -5.62
CA SER A 11 -38.71 -15.05 -5.96
C SER A 11 -38.71 -13.98 -7.06
N PRO A 12 -37.92 -12.90 -6.89
CA PRO A 12 -37.79 -11.87 -7.92
C PRO A 12 -37.11 -12.40 -9.19
N PHE A 13 -36.43 -13.55 -9.12
CA PHE A 13 -35.64 -14.10 -10.21
C PHE A 13 -36.43 -14.97 -11.19
N LEU A 14 -37.73 -15.21 -10.95
CA LEU A 14 -38.52 -16.12 -11.81
C LEU A 14 -38.79 -15.57 -13.21
N GLY A 15 -38.66 -14.27 -13.41
CA GLY A 15 -38.86 -13.62 -14.71
C GLY A 15 -38.68 -12.11 -14.64
N LEU A 16 -38.56 -11.49 -15.81
CA LEU A 16 -38.25 -10.06 -15.93
C LEU A 16 -39.31 -9.16 -15.30
N LYS A 17 -40.59 -9.53 -15.43
CA LYS A 17 -41.70 -8.76 -14.88
C LYS A 17 -41.72 -8.80 -13.35
N GLN A 18 -41.41 -9.96 -12.76
CA GLN A 18 -41.30 -10.14 -11.31
C GLN A 18 -40.11 -9.35 -10.77
N ALA A 19 -38.95 -9.42 -11.44
CA ALA A 19 -37.76 -8.66 -11.08
C ALA A 19 -38.04 -7.15 -11.09
N GLY A 20 -38.59 -6.62 -12.19
CA GLY A 20 -38.90 -5.19 -12.30
C GLY A 20 -39.89 -4.71 -11.23
N ALA A 21 -40.97 -5.46 -10.99
CA ALA A 21 -41.94 -5.12 -9.94
C ALA A 21 -41.36 -5.22 -8.52
N TRP A 22 -40.36 -6.06 -8.30
CA TRP A 22 -39.66 -6.17 -7.03
C TRP A 22 -38.65 -5.03 -6.83
N ILE A 23 -37.89 -4.66 -7.86
CA ILE A 23 -36.96 -3.52 -7.85
C ILE A 23 -37.70 -2.22 -7.52
N SER A 24 -38.82 -1.93 -8.21
CA SER A 24 -39.60 -0.70 -7.93
C SER A 24 -40.19 -0.63 -6.51
N LYS A 25 -40.35 -1.78 -5.84
CA LYS A 25 -40.71 -1.81 -4.41
C LYS A 25 -39.50 -1.61 -3.52
N LEU A 26 -38.37 -2.23 -3.89
CA LEU A 26 -37.10 -2.11 -3.18
C LEU A 26 -36.65 -0.64 -3.11
N GLU A 27 -36.76 0.10 -4.22
CA GLU A 27 -36.40 1.52 -4.31
C GLU A 27 -37.16 2.43 -3.31
N GLN A 28 -38.29 1.97 -2.76
CA GLN A 28 -39.07 2.71 -1.77
C GLN A 28 -38.56 2.51 -0.33
N ASP A 29 -37.78 1.47 -0.09
CA ASP A 29 -37.19 1.16 1.21
C ASP A 29 -35.92 1.99 1.46
N ASP A 30 -35.50 2.13 2.72
CA ASP A 30 -34.21 2.72 3.05
C ASP A 30 -33.03 1.80 2.63
N PRO A 31 -31.81 2.35 2.39
CA PRO A 31 -30.68 1.57 1.85
C PRO A 31 -30.29 0.33 2.67
N ALA A 32 -30.47 0.36 4.01
CA ALA A 32 -30.15 -0.80 4.83
C ALA A 32 -31.18 -1.92 4.65
N THR A 33 -32.46 -1.57 4.58
CA THR A 33 -33.56 -2.49 4.26
C THR A 33 -33.43 -3.05 2.85
N GLN A 34 -33.09 -2.22 1.86
CA GLN A 34 -32.84 -2.65 0.48
C GLN A 34 -31.78 -3.76 0.43
N ARG A 35 -30.62 -3.52 1.07
CA ARG A 35 -29.52 -4.49 1.14
C ARG A 35 -29.94 -5.78 1.82
N SER A 36 -30.64 -5.71 2.95
CA SER A 36 -31.09 -6.90 3.68
C SER A 36 -32.06 -7.76 2.85
N LYS A 37 -33.04 -7.13 2.18
CA LYS A 37 -34.00 -7.84 1.30
C LYS A 37 -33.31 -8.46 0.09
N LEU A 38 -32.33 -7.77 -0.50
CA LEU A 38 -31.55 -8.29 -1.63
C LEU A 38 -30.71 -9.50 -1.23
N LEU A 39 -29.94 -9.41 -0.14
CA LEU A 39 -29.13 -10.52 0.36
C LEU A 39 -30.00 -11.74 0.71
N GLN A 40 -31.16 -11.53 1.35
CA GLN A 40 -32.10 -12.62 1.62
C GLN A 40 -32.60 -13.26 0.33
N ALA A 41 -32.97 -12.47 -0.68
CA ALA A 41 -33.45 -13.01 -1.94
C ALA A 41 -32.36 -13.84 -2.65
N LEU A 42 -31.10 -13.37 -2.66
CA LEU A 42 -29.98 -14.10 -3.25
C LEU A 42 -29.67 -15.38 -2.46
N ASP A 43 -29.70 -15.35 -1.13
CA ASP A 43 -29.54 -16.55 -0.29
C ASP A 43 -30.66 -17.56 -0.56
N ASP A 44 -31.92 -17.13 -0.64
CA ASP A 44 -33.05 -17.98 -1.04
C ASP A 44 -32.84 -18.56 -2.45
N PHE A 45 -32.24 -17.80 -3.36
CA PHE A 45 -31.89 -18.28 -4.70
C PHE A 45 -30.81 -19.36 -4.69
N LEU A 46 -29.82 -19.22 -3.81
CA LEU A 46 -28.79 -20.22 -3.63
C LEU A 46 -29.33 -21.47 -2.91
N ASN A 47 -30.20 -21.33 -1.92
CA ASN A 47 -30.62 -22.48 -1.12
C ASN A 47 -31.81 -23.27 -1.71
N VAL A 48 -32.62 -22.66 -2.57
CA VAL A 48 -33.78 -23.33 -3.19
C VAL A 48 -33.41 -23.91 -4.57
N PRO A 49 -33.49 -25.24 -4.80
CA PRO A 49 -33.26 -25.84 -6.10
C PRO A 49 -34.30 -25.34 -7.12
N ARG A 50 -33.83 -24.82 -8.25
CA ARG A 50 -34.66 -24.36 -9.36
C ARG A 50 -34.10 -24.85 -10.68
N LYS A 51 -34.98 -25.07 -11.66
CA LYS A 51 -34.54 -25.26 -13.04
C LYS A 51 -34.11 -23.90 -13.58
N LEU A 52 -32.83 -23.76 -13.89
CA LEU A 52 -32.29 -22.55 -14.50
C LEU A 52 -32.78 -22.44 -15.96
N GLY A 53 -32.90 -21.21 -16.43
CA GLY A 53 -33.37 -20.89 -17.78
C GLY A 53 -33.00 -19.45 -18.15
N LEU A 54 -33.20 -19.09 -19.41
CA LEU A 54 -32.71 -17.81 -19.94
C LEU A 54 -33.40 -16.61 -19.28
N GLU A 55 -34.72 -16.67 -19.08
CA GLU A 55 -35.48 -15.56 -18.47
C GLU A 55 -35.05 -15.31 -17.01
N MET A 56 -34.67 -16.38 -16.30
CA MET A 56 -34.15 -16.30 -14.94
C MET A 56 -32.76 -15.65 -14.90
N LEU A 57 -31.88 -15.98 -15.85
CA LEU A 57 -30.59 -15.30 -16.00
C LEU A 57 -30.79 -13.80 -16.24
N GLN A 58 -31.68 -13.44 -17.15
CA GLN A 58 -31.99 -12.03 -17.44
C GLN A 58 -32.57 -11.30 -16.23
N ALA A 59 -33.44 -11.96 -15.45
CA ALA A 59 -33.98 -11.41 -14.20
C ALA A 59 -32.89 -11.19 -13.14
N VAL A 60 -31.95 -12.13 -13.00
CA VAL A 60 -30.78 -12.00 -12.10
C VAL A 60 -29.92 -10.82 -12.51
N MET A 61 -29.59 -10.69 -13.80
CA MET A 61 -28.78 -9.58 -14.32
C MET A 61 -29.46 -8.22 -14.12
N LEU A 62 -30.79 -8.16 -14.27
CA LEU A 62 -31.58 -6.94 -14.02
C LEU A 62 -31.57 -6.53 -12.54
N VAL A 63 -31.66 -7.51 -11.63
CA VAL A 63 -31.55 -7.25 -10.19
C VAL A 63 -30.14 -6.81 -9.81
N ASP A 64 -29.11 -7.39 -10.44
CA ASP A 64 -27.72 -6.96 -10.26
C ASP A 64 -27.52 -5.50 -10.68
N ASP A 65 -28.08 -5.10 -11.82
CA ASP A 65 -28.03 -3.72 -12.31
C ASP A 65 -28.58 -2.72 -11.29
N ALA A 66 -29.72 -3.04 -10.67
CA ALA A 66 -30.35 -2.21 -9.66
C ALA A 66 -29.59 -2.18 -8.33
N ALA A 67 -28.78 -3.20 -8.05
CA ALA A 67 -28.03 -3.32 -6.81
C ALA A 67 -26.74 -2.48 -6.78
N GLN A 68 -26.20 -2.10 -7.94
CA GLN A 68 -24.89 -1.45 -8.09
C GLN A 68 -24.77 -0.16 -7.27
N SER A 69 -25.74 0.75 -7.39
CA SER A 69 -25.68 2.05 -6.69
C SER A 69 -25.61 1.92 -5.16
N GLY A 70 -26.38 0.98 -4.60
CA GLY A 70 -26.35 0.68 -3.17
C GLY A 70 -25.04 0.03 -2.73
N PHE A 71 -24.47 -0.81 -3.58
CA PHE A 71 -23.18 -1.45 -3.33
C PHE A 71 -22.00 -0.48 -3.41
N ASP A 72 -21.99 0.41 -4.40
CA ASP A 72 -20.99 1.47 -4.55
C ASP A 72 -21.00 2.42 -3.34
N ALA A 73 -22.18 2.78 -2.84
CA ALA A 73 -22.32 3.58 -1.63
C ALA A 73 -21.72 2.89 -0.39
N LEU A 74 -21.88 1.56 -0.28
CA LEU A 74 -21.30 0.77 0.80
C LEU A 74 -19.77 0.74 0.71
N CYS A 75 -19.23 0.52 -0.49
CA CYS A 75 -17.79 0.56 -0.74
C CYS A 75 -17.21 1.95 -0.42
N TYR A 76 -17.87 3.01 -0.88
CA TYR A 76 -17.48 4.39 -0.60
C TYR A 76 -17.47 4.70 0.91
N GLN A 77 -18.43 4.18 1.67
CA GLN A 77 -18.45 4.33 3.13
C GLN A 77 -17.21 3.73 3.80
N TYR A 78 -16.79 2.53 3.37
CA TYR A 78 -15.59 1.87 3.88
C TYR A 78 -14.33 2.70 3.56
N ILE A 79 -14.17 3.06 2.28
CA ILE A 79 -12.97 3.73 1.77
C ILE A 79 -12.85 5.17 2.32
N SER A 80 -13.97 5.85 2.56
CA SER A 80 -14.00 7.26 2.94
C SER A 80 -13.74 7.55 4.40
N ASN A 81 -13.80 6.55 5.27
CA ASN A 81 -13.71 6.78 6.71
C ASN A 81 -12.54 6.00 7.34
N PRO A 82 -11.29 6.47 7.15
CA PRO A 82 -10.09 5.81 7.67
C PRO A 82 -9.94 5.84 9.20
N ARG A 83 -10.87 6.48 9.91
CA ARG A 83 -10.85 6.61 11.39
C ARG A 83 -12.03 5.88 12.04
N MET A 84 -12.69 4.96 11.33
CA MET A 84 -13.77 4.17 11.90
C MET A 84 -13.28 3.21 12.98
N SER A 85 -14.18 2.76 13.86
CA SER A 85 -13.85 1.71 14.82
C SER A 85 -13.65 0.37 14.10
N LYS A 86 -12.85 -0.51 14.69
CA LYS A 86 -12.54 -1.83 14.12
C LYS A 86 -13.78 -2.69 13.92
N GLU A 87 -14.77 -2.57 14.80
CA GLU A 87 -16.02 -3.33 14.70
C GLU A 87 -16.83 -2.89 13.48
N ILE A 88 -16.86 -1.59 13.19
CA ILE A 88 -17.53 -1.04 12.01
C ILE A 88 -16.76 -1.44 10.75
N GLU A 89 -15.43 -1.34 10.76
CA GLU A 89 -14.56 -1.74 9.66
C GLU A 89 -14.76 -3.20 9.29
N GLN A 90 -14.66 -4.11 10.27
CA GLN A 90 -14.85 -5.54 10.08
C GLN A 90 -16.28 -5.89 9.65
N LYS A 91 -17.29 -5.13 10.09
CA LYS A 91 -18.67 -5.32 9.63
C LYS A 91 -18.80 -4.92 8.16
N LEU A 92 -18.35 -3.73 7.77
CA LEU A 92 -18.41 -3.26 6.39
C LEU A 92 -17.60 -4.17 5.46
N TRP A 93 -16.41 -4.59 5.88
CA TRP A 93 -15.59 -5.55 5.14
C TRP A 93 -16.35 -6.87 4.88
N ARG A 94 -16.95 -7.47 5.93
CA ARG A 94 -17.77 -8.69 5.77
C ARG A 94 -18.97 -8.48 4.86
N ASP A 95 -19.67 -7.36 5.01
CA ASP A 95 -20.85 -7.04 4.20
C ASP A 95 -20.46 -6.89 2.71
N ILE A 96 -19.34 -6.22 2.41
CA ILE A 96 -18.86 -5.97 1.04
C ILE A 96 -18.35 -7.26 0.38
N VAL A 97 -17.44 -7.98 1.05
CA VAL A 97 -16.86 -9.23 0.54
C VAL A 97 -17.94 -10.31 0.40
N GLY A 98 -18.83 -10.42 1.39
CA GLY A 98 -19.94 -11.37 1.37
C GLY A 98 -20.94 -11.08 0.24
N PHE A 99 -21.22 -9.80 -0.04
CA PHE A 99 -22.06 -9.40 -1.18
C PHE A 99 -21.44 -9.83 -2.50
N ALA A 100 -20.15 -9.52 -2.72
CA ALA A 100 -19.44 -9.90 -3.93
C ALA A 100 -19.36 -11.44 -4.10
N GLN A 101 -19.08 -12.17 -3.02
CA GLN A 101 -19.04 -13.64 -3.02
C GLN A 101 -20.41 -14.25 -3.38
N THR A 102 -21.50 -13.66 -2.88
CA THR A 102 -22.87 -14.13 -3.17
C THR A 102 -23.18 -14.00 -4.65
N TRP A 103 -22.87 -12.85 -5.27
CA TRP A 103 -23.08 -12.65 -6.72
C TRP A 103 -22.24 -13.59 -7.58
N VAL A 104 -20.97 -13.79 -7.24
CA VAL A 104 -20.12 -14.79 -7.91
C VAL A 104 -20.75 -16.17 -7.83
N SER A 105 -21.28 -16.56 -6.66
CA SER A 105 -21.93 -17.86 -6.47
C SER A 105 -23.21 -18.01 -7.31
N VAL A 106 -23.99 -16.94 -7.44
CA VAL A 106 -25.19 -16.90 -8.29
C VAL A 106 -24.81 -17.07 -9.76
N TYR A 107 -23.86 -16.28 -10.27
CA TYR A 107 -23.42 -16.38 -11.66
C TYR A 107 -22.77 -17.72 -11.99
N GLN A 108 -22.00 -18.30 -11.05
CA GLN A 108 -21.41 -19.63 -11.23
C GLN A 108 -22.45 -20.72 -11.51
N ARG A 109 -23.66 -20.62 -10.97
CA ARG A 109 -24.74 -21.58 -11.28
C ARG A 109 -25.11 -21.57 -12.75
N PHE A 110 -25.14 -20.40 -13.37
CA PHE A 110 -25.42 -20.25 -14.79
C PHE A 110 -24.22 -20.65 -15.66
N VAL A 111 -23.00 -20.34 -15.23
CA VAL A 111 -21.78 -20.77 -15.92
C VAL A 111 -21.64 -22.31 -15.95
N GLN A 112 -22.06 -22.98 -14.88
CA GLN A 112 -22.01 -24.45 -14.77
C GLN A 112 -23.29 -25.14 -15.29
N HIS A 113 -24.27 -24.37 -15.77
CA HIS A 113 -25.55 -24.93 -16.21
C HIS A 113 -25.42 -25.60 -17.58
N GLU A 114 -25.87 -26.86 -17.68
CA GLU A 114 -26.04 -27.51 -18.97
C GLU A 114 -27.25 -26.94 -19.71
N VAL A 115 -26.98 -26.07 -20.68
CA VAL A 115 -28.01 -25.35 -21.44
C VAL A 115 -28.68 -26.25 -22.47
N SER A 116 -30.00 -26.19 -22.55
CA SER A 116 -30.76 -26.89 -23.59
C SER A 116 -30.50 -26.30 -24.99
N SER A 117 -30.57 -27.13 -26.04
CA SER A 117 -30.33 -26.66 -27.41
C SER A 117 -31.24 -25.51 -27.85
N ALA A 118 -32.44 -25.39 -27.26
CA ALA A 118 -33.40 -24.34 -27.58
C ALA A 118 -33.01 -22.97 -26.99
N GLU A 119 -32.35 -22.95 -25.83
CA GLU A 119 -31.96 -21.71 -25.12
C GLU A 119 -30.49 -21.34 -25.36
N LYS A 120 -29.70 -22.24 -25.95
CA LYS A 120 -28.24 -22.09 -26.12
C LYS A 120 -27.84 -20.74 -26.69
N ALA A 121 -28.46 -20.31 -27.80
CA ALA A 121 -28.11 -19.04 -28.44
C ALA A 121 -28.30 -17.82 -27.52
N GLY A 122 -29.35 -17.82 -26.68
CA GLY A 122 -29.58 -16.72 -25.74
C GLY A 122 -28.62 -16.73 -24.56
N PHE A 123 -28.17 -17.92 -24.12
CA PHE A 123 -27.10 -18.03 -23.12
C PHE A 123 -25.76 -17.58 -23.69
N ASP A 124 -25.40 -18.03 -24.89
CA ASP A 124 -24.16 -17.66 -25.57
C ASP A 124 -24.05 -16.13 -25.76
N GLU A 125 -25.17 -15.44 -26.06
CA GLU A 125 -25.23 -13.97 -26.14
C GLU A 125 -24.92 -13.27 -24.81
N ARG A 126 -25.33 -13.87 -23.68
CA ARG A 126 -25.23 -13.26 -22.34
C ARG A 126 -24.00 -13.70 -21.56
N MET A 127 -23.39 -14.83 -21.93
CA MET A 127 -22.26 -15.40 -21.22
C MET A 127 -21.05 -14.45 -21.08
N PRO A 128 -20.68 -13.64 -22.09
CA PRO A 128 -19.58 -12.69 -21.94
C PRO A 128 -19.80 -11.72 -20.77
N GLN A 129 -21.01 -11.17 -20.66
CA GLN A 129 -21.37 -10.24 -19.59
C GLN A 129 -21.43 -10.94 -18.22
N VAL A 130 -21.89 -12.19 -18.17
CA VAL A 130 -21.92 -13.01 -16.94
C VAL A 130 -20.50 -13.26 -16.42
N LEU A 131 -19.57 -13.64 -17.29
CA LEU A 131 -18.17 -13.89 -16.92
C LEU A 131 -17.46 -12.61 -16.50
N ALA A 132 -17.62 -11.50 -17.24
CA ALA A 132 -17.03 -10.22 -16.87
C ALA A 132 -17.59 -9.68 -15.54
N ARG A 133 -18.90 -9.75 -15.28
CA ARG A 133 -19.46 -9.37 -13.96
C ARG A 133 -18.95 -10.26 -12.84
N SER A 134 -18.75 -11.55 -13.10
CA SER A 134 -18.14 -12.45 -12.13
C SER A 134 -16.70 -12.05 -11.83
N LEU A 135 -15.90 -11.73 -12.86
CA LEU A 135 -14.53 -11.21 -12.70
C LEU A 135 -14.52 -9.88 -11.94
N HIS A 136 -15.45 -8.98 -12.24
CA HIS A 136 -15.64 -7.72 -11.52
C HIS A 136 -15.87 -7.94 -10.01
N TYR A 137 -16.77 -8.84 -9.63
CA TYR A 137 -16.96 -9.17 -8.21
C TYR A 137 -15.77 -9.90 -7.57
N LEU A 138 -14.97 -10.64 -8.35
CA LEU A 138 -13.72 -11.22 -7.87
C LEU A 138 -12.62 -10.17 -7.68
N SER A 139 -12.59 -9.13 -8.51
CA SER A 139 -11.67 -7.99 -8.35
C SER A 139 -11.94 -7.24 -7.06
N ILE A 140 -13.22 -7.05 -6.72
CA ILE A 140 -13.65 -6.45 -5.45
C ILE A 140 -13.18 -7.31 -4.26
N GLN A 141 -13.37 -8.63 -4.29
CA GLN A 141 -12.85 -9.51 -3.24
C GLN A 141 -11.32 -9.40 -3.11
N ALA A 142 -10.59 -9.42 -4.22
CA ALA A 142 -9.14 -9.29 -4.22
C ALA A 142 -8.66 -7.94 -3.65
N LYS A 143 -9.29 -6.84 -4.05
CA LYS A 143 -8.99 -5.48 -3.58
C LYS A 143 -9.16 -5.34 -2.07
N TRP A 144 -10.21 -5.91 -1.49
CA TRP A 144 -10.45 -5.86 -0.05
C TRP A 144 -9.44 -6.70 0.76
N HIS A 145 -8.87 -7.76 0.20
CA HIS A 145 -7.71 -8.41 0.81
C HIS A 145 -6.48 -7.49 0.81
N TYR A 146 -6.23 -6.76 -0.29
CA TYR A 146 -5.11 -5.82 -0.35
C TYR A 146 -5.24 -4.64 0.62
N PHE A 147 -6.46 -4.17 0.89
CA PHE A 147 -6.71 -3.16 1.93
C PHE A 147 -6.24 -3.60 3.32
N HIS A 148 -6.29 -4.90 3.62
CA HIS A 148 -5.82 -5.51 4.86
C HIS A 148 -4.38 -6.03 4.80
N PHE A 149 -3.63 -5.74 3.72
CA PHE A 149 -2.29 -6.29 3.47
C PHE A 149 -2.25 -7.83 3.47
N GLU A 150 -3.37 -8.45 3.12
CA GLU A 150 -3.53 -9.89 3.00
C GLU A 150 -3.24 -10.34 1.58
N LYS A 151 -2.79 -11.59 1.45
CA LYS A 151 -2.71 -12.24 0.14
C LYS A 151 -4.10 -12.70 -0.27
N VAL A 152 -4.36 -12.62 -1.57
CA VAL A 152 -5.56 -13.20 -2.16
C VAL A 152 -5.54 -14.74 -1.98
N PRO A 153 -6.64 -15.35 -1.50
CA PRO A 153 -6.75 -16.80 -1.33
C PRO A 153 -6.50 -17.57 -2.64
N THR A 154 -5.94 -18.77 -2.51
CA THR A 154 -5.62 -19.66 -3.63
C THR A 154 -6.86 -20.08 -4.43
N GLU A 155 -7.98 -20.26 -3.75
CA GLU A 155 -9.26 -20.65 -4.34
C GLU A 155 -9.82 -19.51 -5.20
N LEU A 156 -9.61 -18.26 -4.76
CA LEU A 156 -10.04 -17.07 -5.50
C LEU A 156 -9.26 -16.96 -6.81
N TRP A 157 -7.93 -17.13 -6.79
CA TRP A 157 -7.11 -17.14 -8.00
C TRP A 157 -7.49 -18.26 -8.96
N THR A 158 -7.68 -19.46 -8.45
CA THR A 158 -8.12 -20.62 -9.25
C THR A 158 -9.41 -20.31 -9.99
N LEU A 159 -10.36 -19.68 -9.30
CA LEU A 159 -11.63 -19.27 -9.87
C LEU A 159 -11.48 -18.15 -10.92
N ILE A 160 -10.72 -17.10 -10.60
CA ILE A 160 -10.43 -15.98 -11.51
C ILE A 160 -9.85 -16.51 -12.83
N HIS A 161 -8.81 -17.35 -12.76
CA HIS A 161 -8.19 -17.94 -13.95
C HIS A 161 -9.13 -18.85 -14.74
N ARG A 162 -9.96 -19.64 -14.04
CA ARG A 162 -10.94 -20.52 -14.68
C ARG A 162 -11.97 -19.73 -15.48
N LEU A 163 -12.52 -18.65 -14.94
CA LEU A 163 -13.53 -17.83 -15.62
C LEU A 163 -12.94 -17.11 -16.83
N TYR A 164 -11.74 -16.52 -16.69
CA TYR A 164 -11.04 -15.91 -17.83
C TYR A 164 -10.72 -16.94 -18.92
N ARG A 165 -10.18 -18.10 -18.53
CA ARG A 165 -9.88 -19.19 -19.47
C ARG A 165 -11.11 -19.68 -20.23
N LEU A 166 -12.30 -19.70 -19.60
CA LEU A 166 -13.54 -20.05 -20.29
C LEU A 166 -13.86 -19.03 -21.40
N SER A 167 -13.73 -17.73 -21.13
CA SER A 167 -13.91 -16.69 -22.15
C SER A 167 -12.90 -16.80 -23.30
N GLU A 168 -11.65 -17.19 -23.01
CA GLU A 168 -10.62 -17.44 -24.04
C GLU A 168 -10.91 -18.67 -24.90
N VAL A 169 -11.50 -19.72 -24.32
CA VAL A 169 -11.83 -20.97 -25.04
C VAL A 169 -13.03 -20.74 -25.97
N ASP A 170 -14.01 -19.98 -25.51
CA ASP A 170 -15.20 -19.65 -26.29
C ASP A 170 -14.96 -18.49 -27.28
N GLY A 171 -13.80 -17.83 -27.21
CA GLY A 171 -13.32 -16.88 -28.21
C GLY A 171 -13.96 -15.49 -28.14
N PHE A 172 -14.46 -15.09 -26.98
CA PHE A 172 -15.08 -13.77 -26.75
C PHE A 172 -14.37 -12.94 -25.67
N ASP A 173 -13.20 -13.38 -25.19
CA ASP A 173 -12.46 -12.75 -24.09
C ASP A 173 -12.27 -11.24 -24.29
N SER A 174 -11.97 -10.82 -25.52
CA SER A 174 -11.68 -9.43 -25.89
C SER A 174 -12.87 -8.72 -26.58
N ASN A 175 -14.08 -9.29 -26.55
CA ASN A 175 -15.25 -8.65 -27.16
C ASN A 175 -15.71 -7.47 -26.30
N PRO A 176 -15.81 -6.25 -26.86
CA PRO A 176 -16.21 -5.08 -26.09
C PRO A 176 -17.73 -5.06 -25.87
N PHE A 177 -18.16 -4.80 -24.64
CA PHE A 177 -19.56 -4.59 -24.27
C PHE A 177 -19.67 -3.69 -23.04
N GLN A 178 -20.87 -3.16 -22.81
CA GLN A 178 -21.15 -2.40 -21.59
C GLN A 178 -21.35 -3.35 -20.40
N LEU A 179 -20.55 -3.21 -19.34
CA LEU A 179 -20.64 -4.09 -18.17
C LEU A 179 -21.96 -3.88 -17.42
N TYR A 180 -22.31 -2.62 -17.15
CA TYR A 180 -23.54 -2.20 -16.48
C TYR A 180 -24.21 -1.00 -17.19
N PRO A 181 -25.55 -0.96 -17.32
CA PRO A 181 -26.26 0.11 -18.03
C PRO A 181 -26.02 1.53 -17.53
N HIS A 182 -25.72 1.70 -16.23
CA HIS A 182 -25.49 3.00 -15.61
C HIS A 182 -24.11 3.61 -15.97
N ARG A 183 -23.19 2.82 -16.53
CA ARG A 183 -21.87 3.25 -17.01
C ARG A 183 -21.92 3.50 -18.52
N GLN A 184 -22.64 4.54 -18.95
CA GLN A 184 -23.04 4.73 -20.36
C GLN A 184 -21.88 4.88 -21.35
N ASP A 185 -20.70 5.30 -20.89
CA ASP A 185 -19.52 5.55 -21.74
C ASP A 185 -18.36 4.56 -21.51
N GLU A 186 -18.55 3.55 -20.68
CA GLU A 186 -17.50 2.58 -20.32
C GLU A 186 -17.81 1.21 -20.93
N ILE A 187 -17.10 0.89 -22.01
CA ILE A 187 -17.04 -0.47 -22.55
C ILE A 187 -15.92 -1.25 -21.86
N SER A 188 -16.13 -2.54 -21.63
CA SER A 188 -15.16 -3.47 -21.04
C SER A 188 -15.22 -4.81 -21.79
N SER A 189 -14.40 -5.75 -21.40
CA SER A 189 -14.36 -7.12 -21.90
C SER A 189 -13.93 -8.07 -20.77
N CYS A 190 -14.02 -9.38 -20.98
CA CYS A 190 -13.53 -10.33 -19.98
C CYS A 190 -12.01 -10.19 -19.77
N ALA A 191 -11.27 -9.83 -20.83
CA ALA A 191 -9.85 -9.56 -20.77
C ALA A 191 -9.55 -8.30 -19.93
N ASP A 192 -10.30 -7.21 -20.11
CA ASP A 192 -10.09 -5.96 -19.37
C ASP A 192 -10.28 -6.15 -17.86
N GLU A 193 -11.39 -6.79 -17.44
CA GLU A 193 -11.65 -7.10 -16.03
C GLU A 193 -10.55 -8.01 -15.44
N TYR A 194 -10.11 -9.01 -16.20
CA TYR A 194 -9.05 -9.92 -15.76
C TYR A 194 -7.69 -9.20 -15.63
N ILE A 195 -7.32 -8.38 -16.61
CA ILE A 195 -6.08 -7.60 -16.60
C ILE A 195 -6.07 -6.60 -15.45
N GLN A 196 -7.19 -5.94 -15.13
CA GLN A 196 -7.29 -5.05 -13.98
C GLN A 196 -6.96 -5.79 -12.68
N ILE A 197 -7.50 -7.00 -12.47
CA ILE A 197 -7.17 -7.85 -11.32
C ILE A 197 -5.67 -8.14 -11.25
N LEU A 198 -5.07 -8.53 -12.39
CA LEU A 198 -3.63 -8.81 -12.46
C LEU A 198 -2.82 -7.56 -12.13
N MET A 199 -3.12 -6.44 -12.77
CA MET A 199 -2.36 -5.20 -12.58
C MET A 199 -2.46 -4.69 -11.14
N LEU A 200 -3.64 -4.74 -10.53
CA LEU A 200 -3.81 -4.39 -9.12
C LEU A 200 -3.00 -5.33 -8.20
N ALA A 201 -2.96 -6.63 -8.52
CA ALA A 201 -2.15 -7.59 -7.79
C ALA A 201 -0.65 -7.26 -7.84
N THR A 202 -0.15 -6.68 -8.94
CA THR A 202 1.26 -6.22 -9.01
C THR A 202 1.55 -5.07 -8.03
N LEU A 203 0.54 -4.26 -7.70
CA LEU A 203 0.65 -3.12 -6.78
C LEU A 203 0.48 -3.48 -5.30
N SER A 204 -0.07 -4.66 -4.99
CA SER A 204 -0.37 -5.10 -3.61
C SER A 204 0.81 -5.05 -2.64
N SER A 205 2.04 -5.16 -3.14
CA SER A 205 3.27 -5.14 -2.33
C SER A 205 3.92 -3.75 -2.19
N ASN A 206 3.28 -2.71 -2.72
CA ASN A 206 3.86 -1.38 -2.89
C ASN A 206 3.44 -0.35 -1.80
N ASN A 207 3.02 -0.81 -0.61
CA ASN A 207 2.72 0.03 0.56
C ASN A 207 1.64 1.12 0.36
N LEU A 208 0.75 0.92 -0.60
CA LEU A 208 -0.30 1.87 -0.88
C LEU A 208 -1.35 1.86 0.25
N SER A 209 -1.80 3.04 0.67
CA SER A 209 -2.94 3.16 1.57
C SER A 209 -4.24 2.71 0.89
N VAL A 210 -5.29 2.43 1.67
CA VAL A 210 -6.64 2.07 1.15
C VAL A 210 -7.10 3.04 0.07
N ARG A 211 -6.95 4.36 0.29
CA ARG A 211 -7.31 5.40 -0.69
C ARG A 211 -6.43 5.39 -1.94
N GLN A 212 -5.14 5.16 -1.80
CA GLN A 212 -4.23 5.10 -2.96
C GLN A 212 -4.47 3.83 -3.80
N LEU A 213 -4.74 2.68 -3.16
CA LEU A 213 -5.14 1.46 -3.84
C LEU A 213 -6.48 1.64 -4.56
N ASP A 214 -7.44 2.32 -3.94
CA ASP A 214 -8.73 2.63 -4.55
C ASP A 214 -8.59 3.51 -5.80
N TRP A 215 -7.80 4.59 -5.74
CA TRP A 215 -7.50 5.42 -6.91
C TRP A 215 -6.76 4.63 -7.99
N ALA A 216 -5.75 3.84 -7.63
CA ALA A 216 -5.01 3.02 -8.58
C ALA A 216 -5.91 2.01 -9.29
N ASP A 217 -6.80 1.33 -8.55
CA ASP A 217 -7.80 0.42 -9.12
C ASP A 217 -8.76 1.14 -10.08
N HIS A 218 -9.25 2.32 -9.70
CA HIS A 218 -10.09 3.12 -10.59
C HIS A 218 -9.37 3.54 -11.88
N TRP A 219 -8.09 3.89 -11.82
CA TRP A 219 -7.31 4.22 -13.03
C TRP A 219 -7.00 2.98 -13.87
N LEU A 220 -6.79 1.83 -13.22
CA LEU A 220 -6.58 0.55 -13.89
C LEU A 220 -7.80 0.06 -14.65
N ASP A 221 -9.02 0.48 -14.30
CA ASP A 221 -10.21 0.23 -15.13
C ASP A 221 -10.01 0.76 -16.56
N GLN A 222 -9.42 1.95 -16.71
CA GLN A 222 -9.17 2.55 -18.03
C GLN A 222 -7.86 2.05 -18.66
N TRP A 223 -6.81 1.89 -17.87
CA TRP A 223 -5.50 1.44 -18.39
C TRP A 223 -5.46 -0.04 -18.74
N SER A 224 -6.30 -0.89 -18.14
CA SER A 224 -6.37 -2.32 -18.49
C SER A 224 -6.71 -2.53 -19.96
N LYS A 225 -7.56 -1.66 -20.53
CA LYS A 225 -8.01 -1.65 -21.92
C LYS A 225 -6.87 -1.43 -22.94
N GLN A 226 -5.71 -0.98 -22.47
CA GLN A 226 -4.51 -0.74 -23.29
C GLN A 226 -3.55 -1.94 -23.29
N ILE A 227 -3.78 -2.92 -22.43
CA ILE A 227 -2.91 -4.08 -22.24
C ILE A 227 -3.51 -5.28 -22.97
N GLN A 228 -2.65 -6.07 -23.60
CA GLN A 228 -3.06 -7.31 -24.26
C GLN A 228 -2.31 -8.51 -23.68
N LEU A 229 -3.05 -9.60 -23.45
CA LEU A 229 -2.48 -10.88 -23.04
C LEU A 229 -2.07 -11.71 -24.27
N SER A 230 -0.78 -11.98 -24.38
CA SER A 230 -0.19 -12.82 -25.43
C SER A 230 0.03 -14.24 -24.94
N ARG A 231 -0.20 -15.22 -25.81
CA ARG A 231 0.16 -16.65 -25.59
C ARG A 231 1.61 -16.96 -25.92
N LYS A 232 2.27 -16.09 -26.69
CA LYS A 232 3.67 -16.26 -27.10
C LYS A 232 4.56 -15.29 -26.34
N TYR A 233 5.57 -15.82 -25.68
CA TYR A 233 6.58 -15.01 -25.00
C TYR A 233 7.46 -14.27 -26.01
N GLN A 234 7.75 -13.00 -25.72
CA GLN A 234 8.68 -12.15 -26.47
C GLN A 234 9.58 -11.44 -25.45
N GLN A 235 10.86 -11.81 -25.42
CA GLN A 235 11.79 -11.42 -24.36
C GLN A 235 11.96 -9.91 -24.22
N GLU A 236 12.08 -9.19 -25.34
CA GLU A 236 12.28 -7.74 -25.35
C GLU A 236 10.98 -6.93 -25.17
N ARG A 237 9.82 -7.60 -25.08
CA ARG A 237 8.51 -6.93 -25.06
C ARG A 237 7.72 -7.16 -23.78
N HIS A 238 7.75 -8.37 -23.25
CA HIS A 238 6.92 -8.77 -22.12
C HIS A 238 7.67 -8.64 -20.80
N HIS A 239 6.97 -8.16 -19.78
CA HIS A 239 7.56 -7.88 -18.45
C HIS A 239 7.00 -8.80 -17.37
N PHE A 240 5.72 -9.18 -17.51
CA PHE A 240 5.03 -10.05 -16.57
C PHE A 240 4.38 -11.24 -17.28
N CYS A 241 4.14 -12.28 -16.51
CA CYS A 241 3.37 -13.44 -16.93
C CYS A 241 2.41 -13.91 -15.83
N ILE A 242 1.43 -14.73 -16.26
CA ILE A 242 0.51 -15.42 -15.37
C ILE A 242 0.32 -16.86 -15.87
N ASN A 243 0.34 -17.82 -14.95
CA ASN A 243 0.04 -19.23 -15.24
C ASN A 243 -1.43 -19.50 -14.92
N LEU A 244 -2.24 -19.80 -15.94
CA LEU A 244 -3.69 -20.03 -15.76
C LEU A 244 -4.04 -21.36 -15.05
N GLN A 245 -3.06 -22.23 -14.79
CA GLN A 245 -3.27 -23.51 -14.08
C GLN A 245 -2.81 -23.48 -12.62
N GLU A 246 -2.08 -22.45 -12.21
CA GLU A 246 -1.66 -22.27 -10.82
C GLU A 246 -2.73 -21.54 -10.00
N SER A 247 -2.64 -21.64 -8.68
CA SER A 247 -3.51 -20.91 -7.74
C SER A 247 -2.87 -19.59 -7.27
N SER A 248 -2.00 -19.01 -8.10
CA SER A 248 -1.19 -17.83 -7.79
C SER A 248 -1.56 -16.64 -8.67
N GLY A 249 -1.21 -15.43 -8.21
CA GLY A 249 -1.38 -14.20 -8.98
C GLY A 249 -0.25 -13.98 -9.99
N PRO A 250 -0.20 -12.79 -10.62
CA PRO A 250 0.78 -12.47 -11.65
C PRO A 250 2.20 -12.47 -11.08
N GLN A 251 3.15 -12.87 -11.92
CA GLN A 251 4.56 -12.95 -11.57
C GLN A 251 5.45 -12.30 -12.63
N LYS A 252 6.68 -11.99 -12.24
CA LYS A 252 7.73 -11.62 -13.20
C LYS A 252 8.09 -12.84 -14.05
N ILE A 253 8.48 -12.57 -15.29
CA ILE A 253 8.89 -13.63 -16.21
C ILE A 253 10.20 -14.23 -15.71
N GLN A 254 10.18 -15.54 -15.48
CA GLN A 254 11.34 -16.35 -15.12
C GLN A 254 11.75 -17.23 -16.31
N PRO A 255 12.98 -17.78 -16.34
CA PRO A 255 13.45 -18.61 -17.45
C PRO A 255 12.57 -19.84 -17.76
N ASP A 256 11.87 -20.36 -16.75
CA ASP A 256 10.93 -21.49 -16.83
C ASP A 256 9.50 -21.08 -17.23
N SER A 257 9.21 -19.78 -17.29
CA SER A 257 7.90 -19.23 -17.63
C SER A 257 7.66 -19.21 -19.14
N ALA A 258 7.65 -20.36 -19.80
CA ALA A 258 7.59 -20.48 -21.27
C ALA A 258 6.39 -21.29 -21.79
N GLY A 259 5.65 -20.72 -22.74
CA GLY A 259 4.59 -21.41 -23.49
C GLY A 259 3.26 -21.52 -22.74
N GLU A 260 2.35 -22.35 -23.25
CA GLU A 260 1.12 -22.70 -22.52
C GLU A 260 1.49 -23.39 -21.19
N PRO A 261 0.79 -23.11 -20.07
CA PRO A 261 -0.45 -22.32 -19.92
C PRO A 261 -0.24 -20.84 -19.59
N PHE A 262 0.93 -20.25 -19.89
CA PHE A 262 1.21 -18.86 -19.54
C PHE A 262 0.55 -17.85 -20.48
N ARG A 263 0.21 -16.69 -19.92
CA ARG A 263 -0.10 -15.46 -20.65
C ARG A 263 0.91 -14.38 -20.27
N TYR A 264 1.27 -13.55 -21.22
CA TYR A 264 2.31 -12.53 -21.09
C TYR A 264 1.75 -11.17 -21.47
N TRP A 265 2.19 -10.11 -20.80
CA TRP A 265 1.85 -8.75 -21.22
C TRP A 265 3.02 -7.78 -21.08
N SER A 266 2.87 -6.67 -21.79
CA SER A 266 3.78 -5.53 -21.73
C SER A 266 3.20 -4.41 -20.89
N LEU A 267 4.07 -3.49 -20.49
CA LEU A 267 3.72 -2.27 -19.78
C LEU A 267 4.01 -1.02 -20.63
N PHE A 268 4.54 -1.17 -21.86
CA PHE A 268 5.02 -0.02 -22.63
C PHE A 268 3.92 0.99 -22.92
N ASP A 269 2.76 0.54 -23.40
CA ASP A 269 1.64 1.42 -23.77
C ASP A 269 1.08 2.13 -22.51
N LEU A 270 0.87 1.38 -21.43
CA LEU A 270 0.46 1.94 -20.13
C LEU A 270 1.45 2.98 -19.61
N MET A 271 2.76 2.71 -19.70
CA MET A 271 3.78 3.64 -19.22
C MET A 271 3.84 4.92 -20.06
N ALA A 272 3.64 4.83 -21.38
CA ALA A 272 3.61 5.99 -22.26
C ALA A 272 2.45 6.93 -21.87
N ASP A 273 1.26 6.37 -21.64
CA ASP A 273 0.08 7.13 -21.23
C ASP A 273 0.21 7.68 -19.81
N LEU A 274 0.76 6.91 -18.88
CA LEU A 274 1.04 7.38 -17.52
C LEU A 274 1.99 8.59 -17.54
N GLN A 275 3.06 8.53 -18.35
CA GLN A 275 4.01 9.63 -18.50
C GLN A 275 3.40 10.86 -19.18
N ASP A 276 2.45 10.67 -20.11
CA ASP A 276 1.66 11.77 -20.68
C ASP A 276 0.79 12.45 -19.62
N VAL A 277 0.05 11.66 -18.84
CA VAL A 277 -0.78 12.15 -17.74
C VAL A 277 0.05 12.90 -16.71
N LEU A 278 1.20 12.37 -16.30
CA LEU A 278 2.14 13.05 -15.39
C LEU A 278 2.57 14.41 -15.95
N ARG A 279 2.98 14.47 -17.21
CA ARG A 279 3.42 15.71 -17.86
C ARG A 279 2.31 16.76 -17.89
N ARG A 280 1.07 16.35 -18.19
CA ARG A 280 -0.11 17.23 -18.24
C ARG A 280 -0.51 17.74 -16.85
N LEU A 281 -0.40 16.89 -15.82
CA LEU A 281 -0.58 17.32 -14.42
C LEU A 281 0.47 18.36 -14.00
N GLU A 282 1.74 18.16 -14.37
CA GLU A 282 2.81 19.12 -14.09
C GLU A 282 2.61 20.46 -14.80
N GLN A 283 1.93 20.45 -15.95
CA GLN A 283 1.51 21.66 -16.67
C GLN A 283 0.26 22.34 -16.07
N GLY A 284 -0.34 21.77 -15.03
CA GLY A 284 -1.48 22.35 -14.30
C GLY A 284 -2.86 21.91 -14.80
N VAL A 285 -2.96 20.89 -15.66
CA VAL A 285 -4.26 20.29 -16.02
C VAL A 285 -4.86 19.61 -14.78
N ALA A 286 -6.17 19.76 -14.57
CA ALA A 286 -6.82 19.18 -13.40
C ALA A 286 -6.95 17.65 -13.53
N PRO A 287 -6.82 16.87 -12.42
CA PRO A 287 -6.92 15.41 -12.46
C PRO A 287 -8.20 14.88 -13.11
N LYS A 288 -9.35 15.53 -12.86
CA LYS A 288 -10.64 15.16 -13.45
C LYS A 288 -10.64 15.20 -14.97
N ASP A 289 -9.91 16.15 -15.58
CA ASP A 289 -9.87 16.35 -17.03
C ASP A 289 -8.93 15.34 -17.71
N LEU A 290 -8.19 14.56 -16.90
CA LEU A 290 -7.31 13.46 -17.30
C LEU A 290 -7.91 12.09 -16.99
N GLY A 291 -9.18 12.02 -16.56
CA GLY A 291 -9.83 10.77 -16.20
C GLY A 291 -9.35 10.17 -14.87
N LEU A 292 -8.71 10.94 -13.99
CA LEU A 292 -8.22 10.46 -12.70
C LEU A 292 -9.26 10.53 -11.56
N GLY A 293 -10.46 11.01 -11.87
CA GLY A 293 -11.54 11.25 -10.90
C GLY A 293 -11.55 12.66 -10.31
N SER A 294 -12.67 13.03 -9.68
CA SER A 294 -12.89 14.35 -9.06
C SER A 294 -12.36 14.49 -7.64
N ASP A 295 -12.18 13.37 -6.95
CA ASP A 295 -11.98 13.35 -5.50
C ASP A 295 -10.51 13.54 -5.11
N ILE A 296 -9.59 13.23 -6.02
CA ILE A 296 -8.16 13.35 -5.80
C ILE A 296 -7.65 14.76 -6.15
N ARG A 297 -6.83 15.34 -5.25
CA ARG A 297 -6.18 16.63 -5.48
C ARG A 297 -4.90 16.47 -6.30
N THR A 298 -4.57 17.47 -7.12
CA THR A 298 -3.37 17.47 -7.99
C THR A 298 -2.07 17.05 -7.29
N PRO A 299 -1.73 17.53 -6.08
CA PRO A 299 -0.48 17.10 -5.44
C PRO A 299 -0.48 15.61 -5.06
N ALA A 300 -1.62 15.09 -4.60
CA ALA A 300 -1.76 13.69 -4.22
C ALA A 300 -1.77 12.77 -5.45
N SER A 301 -2.40 13.19 -6.55
CA SER A 301 -2.36 12.44 -7.81
C SER A 301 -0.95 12.40 -8.38
N LEU A 302 -0.24 13.52 -8.38
CA LEU A 302 1.14 13.60 -8.84
C LEU A 302 2.08 12.70 -8.02
N GLU A 303 1.96 12.73 -6.68
CA GLU A 303 2.76 11.88 -5.78
C GLU A 303 2.52 10.40 -6.06
N LEU A 304 1.25 9.98 -6.14
CA LEU A 304 0.90 8.58 -6.41
C LEU A 304 1.36 8.14 -7.81
N LEU A 305 1.12 8.94 -8.84
CA LEU A 305 1.52 8.60 -10.21
C LEU A 305 3.04 8.51 -10.38
N LYS A 306 3.82 9.41 -9.77
CA LYS A 306 5.29 9.31 -9.75
C LYS A 306 5.77 8.05 -9.06
N HIS A 307 5.09 7.66 -7.99
CA HIS A 307 5.39 6.44 -7.28
C HIS A 307 5.09 5.19 -8.13
N LEU A 308 3.96 5.16 -8.86
CA LEU A 308 3.62 4.08 -9.79
C LEU A 308 4.57 4.03 -11.00
N ASP A 309 4.92 5.18 -11.58
CA ASP A 309 5.90 5.30 -12.68
C ASP A 309 7.24 4.67 -12.29
N MET A 310 7.77 5.04 -11.12
CA MET A 310 9.02 4.50 -10.62
C MET A 310 8.90 2.98 -10.39
N PHE A 311 7.82 2.52 -9.78
CA PHE A 311 7.59 1.10 -9.50
C PHE A 311 7.57 0.27 -10.78
N TRP A 312 6.77 0.65 -11.77
CA TRP A 312 6.65 -0.08 -13.04
C TRP A 312 7.88 0.09 -13.94
N THR A 313 8.57 1.24 -13.92
CA THR A 313 9.87 1.39 -14.59
C THR A 313 10.91 0.42 -14.03
N MET A 314 10.95 0.24 -12.71
CA MET A 314 11.82 -0.77 -12.08
C MET A 314 11.38 -2.21 -12.39
N ALA A 315 10.08 -2.44 -12.62
CA ALA A 315 9.59 -3.73 -13.08
C ALA A 315 10.04 -4.04 -14.52
N ILE A 316 9.93 -3.07 -15.43
CA ILE A 316 10.32 -3.17 -16.85
C ILE A 316 11.81 -3.44 -17.01
N ARG A 317 12.65 -2.68 -16.29
CA ARG A 317 14.10 -2.72 -16.49
C ARG A 317 14.73 -4.08 -16.24
N ASN A 318 14.00 -5.00 -15.60
CA ASN A 318 14.37 -6.40 -15.40
C ASN A 318 15.82 -6.63 -14.94
N SER A 319 16.46 -5.62 -14.37
CA SER A 319 17.70 -5.81 -13.66
C SER A 319 17.29 -6.58 -12.42
N GLU A 320 17.76 -7.82 -12.31
CA GLU A 320 18.57 -8.24 -11.18
C GLU A 320 19.04 -7.04 -10.34
N ILE A 321 18.13 -6.40 -9.61
CA ILE A 321 18.51 -5.68 -8.41
C ILE A 321 19.02 -6.85 -7.60
N ASN A 322 20.36 -6.99 -7.58
CA ASN A 322 21.07 -7.86 -6.66
C ASN A 322 20.72 -7.33 -5.27
N ARG A 323 19.52 -7.68 -4.83
CA ARG A 323 19.07 -7.50 -3.47
C ARG A 323 20.04 -8.36 -2.69
N SER A 324 20.75 -7.73 -1.76
CA SER A 324 21.66 -8.45 -0.88
C SER A 324 20.98 -9.73 -0.39
N GLU A 325 21.71 -10.83 -0.52
CA GLU A 325 21.22 -12.15 -0.15
C GLU A 325 20.63 -12.09 1.26
N ARG A 326 19.40 -12.59 1.41
CA ARG A 326 18.74 -12.67 2.71
C ARG A 326 19.18 -13.94 3.40
N ARG A 327 19.72 -13.80 4.61
CA ARG A 327 20.10 -14.91 5.47
C ARG A 327 19.03 -15.10 6.54
N GLU A 328 18.56 -16.33 6.71
CA GLU A 328 17.67 -16.66 7.81
C GLU A 328 18.41 -16.51 9.14
N VAL A 329 17.79 -15.81 10.09
CA VAL A 329 18.31 -15.58 11.43
C VAL A 329 17.18 -15.69 12.44
N ARG A 330 17.52 -15.81 13.73
CA ARG A 330 16.56 -15.65 14.82
C ARG A 330 17.17 -14.71 15.85
N LYS A 331 16.82 -13.42 15.75
CA LYS A 331 17.30 -12.37 16.66
C LYS A 331 16.11 -11.64 17.29
N ALA A 332 16.26 -11.21 18.53
CA ALA A 332 15.32 -10.27 19.14
C ALA A 332 15.80 -8.85 18.82
N ALA A 333 14.88 -7.99 18.41
CA ALA A 333 15.16 -6.59 18.15
C ALA A 333 14.33 -5.71 19.07
N ASP A 334 14.97 -4.72 19.66
CA ASP A 334 14.31 -3.65 20.37
C ASP A 334 13.84 -2.61 19.35
N VAL A 335 12.55 -2.26 19.40
CA VAL A 335 11.93 -1.37 18.43
C VAL A 335 11.21 -0.23 19.13
N VAL A 336 11.50 0.99 18.70
CA VAL A 336 10.86 2.22 19.19
C VAL A 336 10.24 2.95 18.01
N TYR A 337 9.01 3.42 18.21
CA TYR A 337 8.25 4.20 17.24
C TYR A 337 7.81 5.53 17.84
N GLY A 338 7.49 6.48 16.95
CA GLY A 338 7.13 7.85 17.30
C GLY A 338 8.38 8.74 17.33
N LEU A 339 8.32 9.84 16.57
CA LEU A 339 9.50 10.65 16.25
C LEU A 339 10.23 11.18 17.49
N GLU A 340 9.50 11.66 18.50
CA GLU A 340 10.09 12.16 19.76
C GLU A 340 10.81 11.06 20.56
N ARG A 341 10.25 9.85 20.59
CA ARG A 341 10.86 8.72 21.30
C ARG A 341 12.11 8.24 20.57
N ILE A 342 12.05 8.19 19.23
CA ILE A 342 13.20 7.88 18.38
C ILE A 342 14.34 8.89 18.64
N TYR A 343 14.03 10.19 18.65
CA TYR A 343 15.01 11.24 18.95
C TYR A 343 15.64 11.06 20.34
N ALA A 344 14.82 10.79 21.37
CA ALA A 344 15.31 10.57 22.73
C ALA A 344 16.23 9.34 22.83
N CYS A 345 15.86 8.21 22.20
CA CYS A 345 16.67 6.99 22.20
C CYS A 345 18.00 7.19 21.48
N VAL A 346 18.00 7.77 20.28
CA VAL A 346 19.25 8.05 19.54
C VAL A 346 20.13 9.02 20.31
N ARG A 347 19.58 10.07 20.92
CA ARG A 347 20.35 11.02 21.73
C ARG A 347 21.00 10.35 22.93
N ALA A 348 20.24 9.55 23.68
CA ALA A 348 20.75 8.81 24.82
C ALA A 348 21.88 7.84 24.42
N ASP A 349 21.75 7.21 23.26
CA ASP A 349 22.78 6.33 22.69
C ASP A 349 24.04 7.10 22.30
N ASN A 350 23.88 8.20 21.57
CA ASN A 350 24.98 9.09 21.20
C ASN A 350 25.72 9.60 22.45
N ASP A 351 25.02 9.90 23.55
CA ASP A 351 25.64 10.36 24.80
C ASP A 351 26.37 9.23 25.55
N LYS A 352 25.84 8.00 25.54
CA LYS A 352 26.42 6.83 26.21
C LYS A 352 27.80 6.46 25.65
N TYR A 353 27.95 6.41 24.33
CA TYR A 353 29.23 6.06 23.70
C TYR A 353 30.28 7.17 23.79
N SER A 354 29.86 8.42 24.01
CA SER A 354 30.78 9.52 24.31
C SER A 354 31.42 9.42 25.69
N ARG A 355 30.91 8.55 26.59
CA ARG A 355 31.29 8.47 28.01
C ARG A 355 32.06 7.18 28.39
N GLN A 356 32.37 6.28 27.46
CA GLN A 356 33.09 5.03 27.77
C GLN A 356 34.63 5.24 27.85
N PRO A 357 35.31 4.76 28.91
CA PRO A 357 36.77 4.82 29.03
C PRO A 357 37.47 3.88 28.03
N THR A 358 38.64 4.31 27.55
CA THR A 358 39.42 3.72 26.44
C THR A 358 39.90 2.28 26.65
N GLU A 359 39.88 1.74 27.87
CA GLU A 359 40.56 0.48 28.20
C GLU A 359 39.71 -0.79 27.97
N THR A 360 38.41 -0.65 27.69
CA THR A 360 37.52 -1.79 27.33
C THR A 360 37.02 -1.71 25.89
N LYS A 361 37.77 -1.02 25.01
CA LYS A 361 37.41 -0.82 23.59
C LYS A 361 37.67 -2.09 22.76
N THR A 362 36.63 -2.87 22.47
CA THR A 362 36.64 -3.92 21.42
C THR A 362 36.03 -3.47 20.09
N GLN A 363 35.54 -2.23 19.98
CA GLN A 363 35.01 -1.68 18.72
C GLN A 363 35.39 -0.21 18.49
N VAL A 364 35.38 0.16 17.21
CA VAL A 364 36.03 1.33 16.58
C VAL A 364 35.49 2.68 17.10
N ASP A 365 36.40 3.61 17.36
CA ASP A 365 36.14 4.95 17.87
C ASP A 365 35.44 5.84 16.82
N TYR A 366 34.29 6.42 17.18
CA TYR A 366 33.51 7.28 16.30
C TYR A 366 34.23 8.59 15.94
N ASP A 367 35.07 9.13 16.83
CA ASP A 367 35.86 10.32 16.51
C ASP A 367 37.00 9.99 15.53
N GLU A 368 37.56 8.78 15.60
CA GLU A 368 38.57 8.30 14.63
C GLU A 368 37.95 8.00 13.26
N ILE A 369 36.75 7.42 13.21
CA ILE A 369 35.99 7.20 11.96
C ILE A 369 35.59 8.54 11.33
N MET A 370 35.16 9.53 12.13
CA MET A 370 34.81 10.86 11.65
C MET A 370 36.04 11.61 11.12
N ASP A 371 37.18 11.54 11.79
CA ASP A 371 38.43 12.14 11.32
C ASP A 371 38.96 11.45 10.06
N MET A 372 38.88 10.11 9.98
CA MET A 372 39.32 9.34 8.81
C MET A 372 38.44 9.60 7.58
N ARG A 373 37.11 9.75 7.76
CA ARG A 373 36.15 9.97 6.66
C ARG A 373 36.06 11.43 6.21
N LEU A 374 36.36 12.38 7.08
CA LEU A 374 36.33 13.82 6.76
C LEU A 374 37.70 14.35 6.29
N TYR A 375 38.82 13.81 6.79
CA TYR A 375 40.18 14.35 6.54
C TYR A 375 41.23 13.33 6.06
N GLY A 376 40.98 12.01 6.16
CA GLY A 376 41.94 10.98 5.70
C GLY A 376 43.07 10.62 6.66
N PHE A 377 43.14 11.23 7.86
CA PHE A 377 44.07 10.89 8.95
C PHE A 377 43.46 11.23 10.32
N VAL A 378 43.87 10.53 11.38
CA VAL A 378 43.38 10.78 12.75
C VAL A 378 44.15 11.94 13.40
N SER A 379 43.44 12.92 13.99
CA SER A 379 44.07 14.12 14.55
C SER A 379 44.63 13.92 15.97
N SER A 380 45.68 14.68 16.33
CA SER A 380 46.34 14.61 17.65
C SER A 380 45.49 15.11 18.83
N ARG A 381 44.30 15.66 18.56
CA ARG A 381 43.41 16.30 19.54
C ARG A 381 42.48 15.29 20.26
N THR A 382 42.27 14.12 19.67
CA THR A 382 41.44 13.01 20.20
C THR A 382 42.08 12.30 21.39
N ARG A 383 43.41 12.43 21.57
CA ARG A 383 44.16 11.81 22.68
C ARG A 383 44.02 12.50 24.04
N SER A 384 43.57 13.75 24.10
CA SER A 384 43.85 14.62 25.26
C SER A 384 42.64 15.15 26.05
N LYS A 385 41.45 14.55 25.92
CA LYS A 385 40.29 14.94 26.74
C LYS A 385 39.77 13.77 27.61
N GLN A 386 40.60 13.36 28.55
CA GLN A 386 40.18 12.64 29.75
C GLN A 386 40.12 13.64 30.90
N LEU A 387 38.94 13.83 31.52
CA LEU A 387 38.72 13.92 32.98
C LEU A 387 37.35 14.56 33.32
N HIS A 388 36.59 13.80 34.13
CA HIS A 388 35.49 14.16 35.04
C HIS A 388 34.09 14.55 34.51
N ASN A 389 33.10 13.67 34.77
CA ASN A 389 31.94 14.03 35.61
C ASN A 389 31.18 12.76 36.11
N PRO A 390 30.93 12.57 37.42
CA PRO A 390 30.16 11.44 37.94
C PRO A 390 28.70 11.84 38.18
N TYR A 391 27.84 11.62 37.20
CA TYR A 391 26.39 11.63 37.41
C TYR A 391 25.76 10.40 36.75
N THR A 392 25.49 9.39 37.59
CA THR A 392 24.60 8.27 37.27
C THR A 392 23.17 8.75 37.35
N VAL A 393 22.51 8.87 36.18
CA VAL A 393 21.07 9.12 36.08
C VAL A 393 20.34 7.78 36.31
N PRO A 394 19.25 7.73 37.10
CA PRO A 394 18.52 6.49 37.36
C PRO A 394 17.82 5.96 36.10
N THR A 395 17.89 4.65 35.90
CA THR A 395 17.27 3.91 34.80
C THR A 395 15.74 3.97 34.89
N LYS A 396 15.09 4.74 34.00
CA LYS A 396 13.63 4.65 33.77
C LYS A 396 13.28 3.34 33.05
N GLN A 397 12.10 2.80 33.36
CA GLN A 397 11.50 1.62 32.72
C GLN A 397 11.63 1.67 31.18
N GLN A 398 11.99 0.54 30.58
CA GLN A 398 12.34 0.41 29.18
C GLN A 398 11.08 0.37 28.29
N ASP A 399 10.75 1.48 27.63
CA ASP A 399 9.62 1.63 26.69
C ASP A 399 10.01 1.24 25.24
N TRP A 400 10.21 -0.04 24.95
CA TRP A 400 10.43 -0.52 23.57
C TRP A 400 9.65 -1.82 23.32
N ALA A 401 9.25 -2.04 22.07
CA ALA A 401 8.58 -3.26 21.62
C ALA A 401 9.61 -4.29 21.16
N THR A 402 9.46 -5.56 21.54
CA THR A 402 10.37 -6.64 21.12
C THR A 402 9.86 -7.30 19.85
N TRP A 403 10.67 -7.29 18.79
CA TRP A 403 10.35 -7.95 17.52
C TRP A 403 11.26 -9.15 17.28
N THR A 404 10.71 -10.20 16.66
CA THR A 404 11.49 -11.37 16.23
C THR A 404 11.94 -11.17 14.79
N ILE A 405 13.24 -11.10 14.55
CA ILE A 405 13.84 -11.03 13.21
C ILE A 405 14.07 -12.45 12.70
N GLU A 406 13.45 -12.80 11.58
CA GLU A 406 13.53 -14.10 10.91
C GLU A 406 14.54 -14.13 9.77
N ASN A 407 14.84 -12.98 9.16
CA ASN A 407 15.91 -12.86 8.17
C ASN A 407 16.50 -11.46 8.11
N GLU A 408 17.73 -11.36 7.62
CA GLU A 408 18.45 -10.10 7.43
C GLU A 408 19.19 -10.06 6.09
N SER A 409 19.47 -8.86 5.64
CA SER A 409 20.26 -8.51 4.45
C SER A 409 21.06 -7.24 4.76
N ASP A 410 22.03 -6.87 3.91
CA ASP A 410 22.80 -5.63 4.13
C ASP A 410 21.92 -4.37 4.22
N GLY A 411 20.74 -4.40 3.57
CA GLY A 411 19.79 -3.28 3.54
C GLY A 411 18.70 -3.31 4.62
N GLY A 412 18.63 -4.34 5.47
CA GLY A 412 17.66 -4.40 6.57
C GLY A 412 17.09 -5.78 6.87
N TYR A 413 15.92 -5.79 7.51
CA TYR A 413 15.40 -6.94 8.27
C TYR A 413 14.05 -7.45 7.76
N GLY A 414 13.76 -8.70 8.06
CA GLY A 414 12.44 -9.33 7.97
C GLY A 414 11.99 -9.77 9.36
N ALA A 415 10.91 -9.18 9.86
CA ALA A 415 10.40 -9.46 11.20
C ALA A 415 9.03 -10.14 11.15
N LEU A 416 8.80 -11.10 12.04
CA LEU A 416 7.48 -11.69 12.28
C LEU A 416 6.90 -11.09 13.56
N LEU A 417 5.73 -10.47 13.44
CA LEU A 417 5.09 -9.69 14.50
C LEU A 417 3.72 -10.27 14.83
N ARG A 418 3.32 -10.13 16.10
CA ARG A 418 1.92 -10.27 16.49
C ARG A 418 1.18 -8.96 16.23
N PHE A 419 0.16 -9.00 15.39
CA PHE A 419 -0.56 -7.82 14.95
C PHE A 419 -1.36 -7.18 16.08
N SER A 420 -2.01 -7.98 16.92
CA SER A 420 -2.75 -7.51 18.11
C SER A 420 -1.91 -6.66 19.07
N GLU A 421 -0.61 -6.93 19.16
CA GLU A 421 0.34 -6.20 20.00
C GLU A 421 1.01 -5.02 19.25
N ASN A 422 0.91 -4.99 17.91
CA ASN A 422 1.63 -4.07 17.03
C ASN A 422 0.72 -3.37 16.02
N GLU A 423 -0.52 -3.05 16.42
CA GLU A 423 -1.55 -2.44 15.57
C GLU A 423 -1.15 -1.06 15.01
N TRP A 424 -0.16 -0.43 15.63
CA TRP A 424 0.42 0.85 15.22
C TRP A 424 1.33 0.74 13.97
N VAL A 425 1.72 -0.48 13.59
CA VAL A 425 2.63 -0.73 12.47
C VAL A 425 1.90 -0.55 11.15
N ARG A 426 2.49 0.27 10.28
CA ARG A 426 2.01 0.55 8.93
C ARG A 426 3.20 0.84 8.02
N PRO A 427 3.07 0.64 6.70
CA PRO A 427 4.13 1.02 5.78
C PRO A 427 4.49 2.51 5.86
N GLY A 428 5.75 2.85 5.56
CA GLY A 428 6.30 4.20 5.65
C GLY A 428 6.58 4.69 7.08
N LEU A 429 6.30 3.87 8.10
CA LEU A 429 6.57 4.22 9.49
C LEU A 429 8.07 4.19 9.78
N LEU A 430 8.57 5.27 10.40
CA LEU A 430 9.95 5.36 10.89
C LEU A 430 10.09 4.66 12.24
N LEU A 431 11.18 3.92 12.40
CA LEU A 431 11.52 3.16 13.58
C LEU A 431 12.97 3.44 14.00
N ALA A 432 13.21 3.36 15.32
CA ALA A 432 14.54 3.04 15.81
C ALA A 432 14.59 1.54 16.14
N VAL A 433 15.63 0.84 15.65
CA VAL A 433 15.80 -0.61 15.81
C VAL A 433 17.17 -0.91 16.41
N ARG A 434 17.25 -1.87 17.32
CA ARG A 434 18.50 -2.34 17.93
C ARG A 434 18.46 -3.85 18.14
N LEU A 435 19.41 -4.62 17.58
CA LEU A 435 19.38 -6.10 17.65
C LEU A 435 19.98 -6.69 18.95
N GLY A 436 20.48 -5.85 19.85
CA GLY A 436 20.97 -6.26 21.16
C GLY A 436 21.30 -5.07 22.06
N GLY A 437 21.24 -5.24 23.38
CA GLY A 437 21.42 -4.14 24.34
C GLY A 437 22.77 -3.40 24.29
N SER A 438 23.78 -4.00 23.65
CA SER A 438 25.11 -3.43 23.41
C SER A 438 25.30 -2.83 22.02
N GLU A 439 24.30 -2.90 21.14
CA GLU A 439 24.37 -2.31 19.81
C GLU A 439 23.80 -0.89 19.79
N ASN A 440 24.16 -0.12 18.75
CA ASN A 440 23.63 1.22 18.55
C ASN A 440 22.20 1.17 18.01
N TRP A 441 21.42 2.21 18.29
CA TRP A 441 20.13 2.39 17.63
C TRP A 441 20.34 2.73 16.15
N GLN A 442 19.67 1.96 15.30
CA GLN A 442 19.60 2.16 13.86
C GLN A 442 18.29 2.84 13.51
N ILE A 443 18.28 3.67 12.46
CA ILE A 443 17.05 4.24 11.90
C ILE A 443 16.59 3.40 10.72
N ALA A 444 15.33 3.01 10.74
CA ALA A 444 14.75 2.14 9.74
C ALA A 444 13.32 2.56 9.38
N VAL A 445 12.84 2.10 8.23
CA VAL A 445 11.48 2.34 7.73
C VAL A 445 10.81 1.02 7.41
N VAL A 446 9.53 0.88 7.79
CA VAL A 446 8.70 -0.25 7.38
C VAL A 446 8.38 -0.11 5.89
N ARG A 447 8.91 -1.04 5.07
CA ARG A 447 8.76 -1.06 3.60
C ARG A 447 7.78 -2.08 3.07
N ARG A 448 7.23 -2.94 3.90
CA ARG A 448 6.13 -3.84 3.51
C ARG A 448 5.56 -4.50 4.73
N LEU A 449 4.26 -4.74 4.68
CA LEU A 449 3.56 -5.65 5.57
C LEU A 449 2.92 -6.73 4.70
N SER A 450 2.97 -7.97 5.19
CA SER A 450 2.24 -9.09 4.63
C SER A 450 1.62 -9.84 5.80
N ARG A 451 0.30 -9.81 5.90
CA ARG A 451 -0.42 -10.60 6.88
C ARG A 451 -0.35 -12.08 6.49
N LYS A 452 0.09 -12.92 7.43
CA LYS A 452 0.16 -14.39 7.24
C LYS A 452 -1.14 -15.06 7.72
N ASN A 453 -1.69 -14.58 8.83
CA ASN A 453 -2.96 -15.01 9.39
C ASN A 453 -3.55 -13.87 10.27
N ASP A 454 -4.62 -14.15 11.00
CA ASP A 454 -5.33 -13.15 11.81
C ASP A 454 -4.44 -12.38 12.80
N ASP A 455 -3.40 -13.00 13.36
CA ASP A 455 -2.54 -12.33 14.35
C ASP A 455 -1.06 -12.27 13.95
N GLU A 456 -0.63 -12.89 12.86
CA GLU A 456 0.77 -12.85 12.41
C GLU A 456 0.95 -11.96 11.18
N VAL A 457 1.83 -10.96 11.30
CA VAL A 457 2.21 -10.06 10.22
C VAL A 457 3.72 -10.11 10.01
N TYR A 458 4.12 -10.32 8.77
CA TYR A 458 5.50 -10.21 8.35
C TYR A 458 5.81 -8.78 7.91
N ALA A 459 6.77 -8.13 8.58
CA ALA A 459 7.23 -6.79 8.28
C ALA A 459 8.60 -6.82 7.60
N GLY A 460 8.69 -6.22 6.41
CA GLY A 460 9.97 -5.92 5.77
C GLY A 460 10.44 -4.53 6.15
N VAL A 461 11.61 -4.45 6.78
CA VAL A 461 12.17 -3.21 7.32
C VAL A 461 13.45 -2.88 6.55
N GLN A 462 13.58 -1.64 6.08
CA GLN A 462 14.83 -1.14 5.48
C GLN A 462 15.55 -0.25 6.48
N VAL A 463 16.83 -0.51 6.70
CA VAL A 463 17.69 0.36 7.52
C VAL A 463 18.13 1.54 6.66
N LEU A 464 17.79 2.76 7.10
CA LEU A 464 18.27 4.01 6.48
C LEU A 464 19.65 4.40 7.00
N SER A 465 19.91 4.14 8.28
CA SER A 465 21.18 4.49 8.93
C SER A 465 21.49 3.55 10.08
N THR A 466 22.72 3.07 10.15
CA THR A 466 23.25 2.32 11.29
C THR A 466 23.88 3.22 12.35
N THR A 467 24.17 4.48 12.02
CA THR A 467 24.87 5.44 12.88
C THR A 467 24.19 6.82 12.84
N PRO A 468 22.92 6.92 13.29
CA PRO A 468 22.23 8.20 13.35
C PRO A 468 22.80 9.10 14.44
N VAL A 469 22.80 10.41 14.19
CA VAL A 469 23.24 11.41 15.18
C VAL A 469 22.10 12.37 15.45
N ALA A 470 21.67 12.46 16.72
CA ALA A 470 20.69 13.44 17.15
C ALA A 470 21.33 14.83 17.19
N VAL A 471 20.67 15.79 16.53
CA VAL A 471 21.11 17.19 16.44
C VAL A 471 20.00 18.13 16.85
N ASN A 472 20.38 19.32 17.34
CA ASN A 472 19.45 20.40 17.63
C ASN A 472 19.40 21.38 16.46
N MET A 473 18.24 21.92 16.15
CA MET A 473 18.00 22.80 15.02
C MET A 473 17.22 24.04 15.46
N ASN A 474 17.75 25.22 15.12
CA ASN A 474 17.09 26.50 15.39
C ASN A 474 16.93 27.28 14.07
N SER A 475 15.74 27.84 13.82
CA SER A 475 15.42 28.58 12.60
C SER A 475 15.70 30.08 12.80
N ALA A 476 16.64 30.66 12.05
CA ALA A 476 16.99 32.08 12.21
C ALA A 476 15.86 33.06 11.84
N GLU A 477 14.93 32.66 10.98
CA GLU A 477 13.83 33.53 10.49
C GLU A 477 12.57 33.53 11.36
N GLN A 478 12.33 32.46 12.14
CA GLN A 478 11.10 32.31 12.93
C GLN A 478 11.16 33.12 14.24
N ASP A 479 12.37 33.36 14.76
CA ASP A 479 12.61 34.20 15.94
C ASP A 479 12.16 35.67 15.72
N ARG A 480 12.00 36.12 14.47
CA ARG A 480 11.49 37.47 14.17
C ARG A 480 9.97 37.62 14.19
N LEU A 481 9.22 36.55 13.93
CA LEU A 481 7.75 36.60 13.84
C LEU A 481 7.06 36.38 15.21
N GLU A 482 7.69 35.65 16.12
CA GLU A 482 7.10 35.30 17.42
C GLU A 482 7.47 36.26 18.56
N GLN A 483 8.37 37.23 18.33
CA GLN A 483 8.60 38.35 19.27
C GLN A 483 7.36 39.25 19.48
N ILE A 484 6.24 38.97 18.80
CA ILE A 484 4.96 39.68 18.93
C ILE A 484 3.88 38.84 19.63
N SER A 485 4.09 37.53 19.84
CA SER A 485 3.12 36.66 20.53
C SER A 485 3.41 36.53 22.02
N VAL A 486 2.45 36.96 22.82
CA VAL A 486 2.47 37.08 24.29
C VAL A 486 2.93 35.79 24.96
N THR A 487 4.00 35.90 25.75
CA THR A 487 4.58 34.90 26.65
C THR A 487 3.53 34.25 27.56
N GLU A 488 3.25 32.96 27.35
CA GLU A 488 2.73 32.11 28.42
C GLU A 488 3.89 31.71 29.33
N MET A 489 4.02 32.37 30.48
CA MET A 489 5.01 32.07 31.51
C MET A 489 4.69 30.73 32.19
N THR A 490 5.58 29.74 32.05
CA THR A 490 5.61 28.60 32.97
C THR A 490 6.18 29.03 34.33
N PRO A 491 5.77 28.44 35.48
CA PRO A 491 6.15 28.89 36.83
C PRO A 491 7.65 28.80 37.16
N PHE A 492 8.45 28.18 36.28
CA PHE A 492 9.91 28.12 36.37
C PHE A 492 10.45 28.82 35.13
N GLY A 493 10.94 30.06 35.28
CA GLY A 493 11.36 30.95 34.20
C GLY A 493 12.57 30.47 33.41
N VAL A 494 12.39 29.41 32.62
CA VAL A 494 13.33 28.96 31.59
C VAL A 494 12.63 29.17 30.25
N GLU A 495 13.09 30.15 29.49
CA GLU A 495 12.81 30.22 28.05
C GLU A 495 13.33 28.92 27.43
N LEU A 496 12.44 28.03 26.99
CA LEU A 496 12.84 26.96 26.08
C LEU A 496 13.02 27.63 24.71
N PRO A 497 14.25 27.79 24.19
CA PRO A 497 14.41 28.27 22.83
C PRO A 497 13.65 27.32 21.88
N ASN A 498 13.25 27.83 20.72
CA ASN A 498 12.62 27.10 19.60
C ASN A 498 13.56 26.01 19.01
N MET A 499 14.02 25.12 19.86
CA MET A 499 15.07 24.13 19.67
C MET A 499 14.40 22.84 19.23
N ARG A 500 14.41 22.62 17.93
CA ARG A 500 13.84 21.42 17.31
C ARG A 500 14.90 20.33 17.29
N THR A 501 14.48 19.07 17.35
CA THR A 501 15.40 17.94 17.21
C THR A 501 15.27 17.35 15.80
N ALA A 502 16.40 16.91 15.26
CA ALA A 502 16.46 16.14 14.04
C ALA A 502 17.52 15.05 14.15
N LEU A 503 17.56 14.18 13.15
CA LEU A 503 18.61 13.18 12.98
C LEU A 503 19.44 13.52 11.76
N TYR A 504 20.73 13.69 11.97
CA TYR A 504 21.69 13.61 10.89
C TYR A 504 21.86 12.14 10.51
N ILE A 505 21.60 11.84 9.24
CA ILE A 505 21.71 10.50 8.66
C ILE A 505 22.78 10.55 7.56
N PRO A 506 23.87 9.78 7.66
CA PRO A 506 24.79 9.64 6.55
C PRO A 506 24.10 8.87 5.41
N HIS A 507 24.18 9.40 4.19
CA HIS A 507 23.64 8.75 3.00
C HIS A 507 24.66 8.77 1.87
N GLN A 508 24.72 7.68 1.09
CA GLN A 508 25.57 7.58 -0.10
C GLN A 508 24.70 7.46 -1.33
N VAL A 509 24.95 8.32 -2.31
CA VAL A 509 24.35 8.27 -3.64
C VAL A 509 25.49 8.18 -4.65
N ASP A 510 25.49 7.15 -5.48
CA ASP A 510 26.54 6.87 -6.48
C ASP A 510 27.97 6.92 -5.93
N GLY A 511 28.15 6.47 -4.68
CA GLY A 511 29.44 6.47 -3.98
C GLY A 511 29.86 7.81 -3.35
N ALA A 512 29.10 8.88 -3.58
CA ALA A 512 29.33 10.18 -2.94
C ALA A 512 28.51 10.32 -1.65
N ASN A 513 29.15 10.82 -0.59
CA ASN A 513 28.46 11.13 0.66
C ASN A 513 27.60 12.39 0.48
N ILE A 514 26.31 12.27 0.74
CA ILE A 514 25.38 13.39 0.81
C ILE A 514 25.02 13.63 2.27
N ASN A 515 25.13 14.89 2.71
CA ASN A 515 24.66 15.29 4.03
C ASN A 515 23.14 15.33 4.01
N THR A 516 22.51 14.59 4.93
CA THR A 516 21.05 14.56 5.01
C THR A 516 20.56 14.75 6.44
N LEU A 517 19.35 15.29 6.55
CA LEU A 517 18.63 15.41 7.81
C LEU A 517 17.29 14.70 7.67
N LEU A 518 16.93 13.96 8.71
CA LEU A 518 15.58 13.51 8.94
C LEU A 518 14.96 14.43 9.99
N ILE A 519 13.92 15.16 9.56
CA ILE A 519 13.24 16.19 10.33
C ILE A 519 11.75 15.90 10.44
N ARG A 520 11.05 16.59 11.33
CA ARG A 520 9.58 16.55 11.35
C ARG A 520 9.04 17.21 10.07
N SER A 521 7.99 16.64 9.48
CA SER A 521 7.46 17.14 8.20
C SER A 521 7.01 18.60 8.23
N ALA A 522 6.50 19.07 9.38
CA ALA A 522 6.10 20.47 9.59
C ALA A 522 7.28 21.47 9.59
N ASP A 523 8.50 20.98 9.79
CA ASP A 523 9.71 21.81 9.85
C ASP A 523 10.36 21.98 8.46
N TYR A 524 9.88 21.25 7.45
CA TYR A 524 10.41 21.29 6.10
C TYR A 524 9.91 22.51 5.32
N GLY A 525 10.84 23.17 4.64
CA GLY A 525 10.59 24.10 3.55
C GLY A 525 11.82 24.13 2.65
N LEU A 526 11.63 24.03 1.33
CA LEU A 526 12.74 24.06 0.37
C LEU A 526 13.53 25.37 0.52
N GLY A 527 14.85 25.28 0.65
CA GLY A 527 15.76 26.41 0.82
C GLY A 527 15.83 26.97 2.24
N ARG A 528 14.97 26.51 3.16
CA ARG A 528 14.92 27.00 4.54
C ARG A 528 16.25 26.79 5.26
N ILE A 529 16.70 27.79 6.00
CA ILE A 529 18.00 27.79 6.66
C ILE A 529 17.84 27.50 8.15
N TYR A 530 18.65 26.56 8.65
CA TYR A 530 18.72 26.19 10.06
C TYR A 530 20.15 26.29 10.59
N ARG A 531 20.28 26.71 11.85
CA ARG A 531 21.48 26.51 12.64
C ARG A 531 21.37 25.17 13.34
N VAL A 532 22.22 24.23 12.94
CA VAL A 532 22.24 22.84 13.40
C VAL A 532 23.42 22.65 14.34
N GLN A 533 23.14 22.27 15.57
CA GLN A 533 24.13 21.95 16.59
C GLN A 533 24.19 20.44 16.80
N ALA A 534 25.35 19.87 16.48
CA ALA A 534 25.70 18.48 16.76
C ALA A 534 26.77 18.49 17.86
N ARG A 535 26.35 18.31 19.13
CA ARG A 535 27.20 18.45 20.32
C ARG A 535 27.90 19.82 20.36
N ASP A 536 29.23 19.85 20.26
CA ASP A 536 30.06 21.07 20.33
C ASP A 536 30.18 21.78 18.96
N ARG A 537 29.76 21.13 17.87
CA ARG A 537 29.90 21.69 16.52
C ARG A 537 28.59 22.33 16.07
N VAL A 538 28.71 23.51 15.46
CA VAL A 538 27.56 24.27 14.98
C VAL A 538 27.73 24.57 13.49
N PHE A 539 26.70 24.25 12.72
CA PHE A 539 26.65 24.45 11.28
C PHE A 539 25.44 25.27 10.91
N THR A 540 25.58 26.15 9.92
CA THR A 540 24.45 26.75 9.23
C THR A 540 24.20 25.96 7.96
N VAL A 541 22.98 25.46 7.78
CA VAL A 541 22.63 24.60 6.65
C VAL A 541 21.35 25.06 5.98
N SER A 542 21.24 24.85 4.67
CA SER A 542 20.00 25.02 3.89
C SER A 542 19.40 23.66 3.54
N LEU A 543 18.08 23.53 3.69
CA LEU A 543 17.35 22.32 3.33
C LEU A 543 17.15 22.23 1.81
N GLY A 544 17.57 21.11 1.22
CA GLY A 544 17.47 20.83 -0.21
C GLY A 544 16.23 20.02 -0.59
N GLN A 545 16.40 19.18 -1.62
CA GLN A 545 15.36 18.31 -2.14
C GLN A 545 14.97 17.23 -1.13
N VAL A 546 13.69 16.86 -1.14
CA VAL A 546 13.14 15.73 -0.38
C VAL A 546 13.63 14.44 -1.02
N MET A 547 14.30 13.61 -0.23
CA MET A 547 14.70 12.25 -0.61
C MET A 547 13.53 11.28 -0.41
N GLU A 548 12.87 11.39 0.75
CA GLU A 548 11.70 10.59 1.10
C GLU A 548 10.84 11.34 2.11
N LYS A 549 9.53 11.10 2.08
CA LYS A 549 8.57 11.67 3.03
C LYS A 549 7.70 10.56 3.60
N GLY A 550 7.61 10.53 4.93
CA GLY A 550 6.62 9.75 5.66
C GLY A 550 5.54 10.64 6.29
N VAL A 551 4.71 10.03 7.14
CA VAL A 551 3.57 10.72 7.77
C VAL A 551 4.04 11.88 8.67
N GLU A 552 5.03 11.63 9.53
CA GLU A 552 5.49 12.60 10.53
C GLU A 552 6.90 13.14 10.25
N TRP A 553 7.60 12.53 9.30
CA TRP A 553 9.01 12.79 9.01
C TRP A 553 9.25 13.08 7.53
N THR A 554 10.24 13.93 7.26
CA THR A 554 10.77 14.19 5.92
C THR A 554 12.28 13.99 5.97
N TRP A 555 12.81 13.20 5.04
CA TRP A 555 14.24 13.01 4.84
C TRP A 555 14.70 13.88 3.67
N VAL A 556 15.67 14.74 3.93
CA VAL A 556 16.06 15.81 3.00
C VAL A 556 17.57 15.88 2.84
N SER A 557 17.99 16.22 1.63
CA SER A 557 19.37 16.63 1.36
C SER A 557 19.66 17.98 2.01
N VAL A 558 20.92 18.23 2.37
CA VAL A 558 21.33 19.41 3.12
C VAL A 558 22.62 19.98 2.56
N GLN A 559 22.63 21.29 2.33
CA GLN A 559 23.82 22.04 1.93
C GLN A 559 24.39 22.81 3.11
N VAL A 560 25.66 22.56 3.45
CA VAL A 560 26.36 23.29 4.52
C VAL A 560 26.80 24.65 3.98
N LEU A 561 26.33 25.72 4.61
CA LEU A 561 26.62 27.11 4.23
C LEU A 561 27.81 27.67 5.02
N ARG A 562 27.89 27.37 6.32
CA ARG A 562 28.94 27.87 7.22
C ARG A 562 29.15 26.93 8.39
N GLN A 563 30.41 26.83 8.86
CA GLN A 563 30.77 26.16 10.11
C GLN A 563 31.25 27.20 11.12
N GLU A 564 30.77 27.10 12.35
CA GLU A 564 31.27 27.85 13.51
C GLU A 564 32.21 26.92 14.30
N ASN A 565 33.43 27.41 14.57
CA ASN A 565 34.49 26.66 15.25
C ASN A 565 34.39 26.76 16.78
#